data_AF-A0A923RMJ4-F1
#
_entry.id   AF-A0A923RMJ4-F1
#
_cell.length_a   1.000
_cell.length_b   1.000
_cell.length_c   1.000
_cell.angle_alpha   90.00
_cell.angle_beta   90.00
_cell.angle_gamma   90.00
#
_symmetry.space_group_name_H-M   'P 1'
#
loop_
_entity.id
_entity.type
_entity.pdbx_description
1 polymer ?
#
loop_
_entity_poly.entity_id
_entity_poly.type
_entity_poly.pdbx_seq_one_letter_code
_entity_poly.pdbx_strand_id
1 'polypeptide(L)'
;MSESVQLTAEVFIDTGKDFRPEDSLTVPYICALGETVTLDFDLTGFEHTCGFRFDPLLEDGSMVKLEGIALTYEDDETKQIEPERIKTNSDVDFDPIFVYLHNDPKFFVDEALCLKLKSAKVTFQVLELGNDKKEYWQEIKKHSVSEKEKAQLLGKLDIAMKENHALEKENKRLKVEAEDIYSSGIWKLQHDARGPMKVIFGKGNLLTFLASVYLALCSELFIFNNAYYSTPRPNDQVLCFSFFRFGMVFLGAFVLIAVINRVIQKGYRRELA
;
A
#
# COMPACT_ATOMS: atom_id res chain seq x y z
N MET A 1 2.19 41.77 -33.38
CA MET A 1 0.88 41.60 -34.02
C MET A 1 0.72 40.10 -34.15
N SER A 2 -0.29 39.51 -33.51
CA SER A 2 -0.57 38.09 -33.66
C SER A 2 -0.95 37.82 -35.12
N GLU A 3 -0.18 36.97 -35.77
CA GLU A 3 -0.42 36.55 -37.15
C GLU A 3 -1.70 35.70 -37.16
N SER A 4 -2.73 36.14 -37.87
CA SER A 4 -3.96 35.38 -38.00
C SER A 4 -3.78 34.29 -39.04
N VAL A 5 -4.16 33.07 -38.68
CA VAL A 5 -4.05 31.89 -39.54
C VAL A 5 -5.45 31.47 -39.97
N GLN A 6 -5.60 31.13 -41.26
CA GLN A 6 -6.82 30.53 -41.78
C GLN A 6 -6.71 29.01 -41.65
N LEU A 7 -7.64 28.40 -40.95
CA LEU A 7 -7.71 26.97 -40.67
C LEU A 7 -9.09 26.42 -41.06
N THR A 8 -9.26 25.11 -40.96
CA THR A 8 -10.54 24.44 -41.20
C THR A 8 -10.85 23.58 -39.99
N ALA A 9 -12.11 23.54 -39.56
CA ALA A 9 -12.57 22.57 -38.57
C ALA A 9 -13.60 21.65 -39.24
N GLU A 10 -13.74 20.44 -38.72
CA GLU A 10 -14.67 19.45 -39.22
C GLU A 10 -15.46 18.84 -38.06
N VAL A 11 -16.76 18.67 -38.27
CA VAL A 11 -17.62 17.88 -37.38
C VAL A 11 -18.05 16.63 -38.11
N PHE A 12 -17.96 15.50 -37.42
CA PHE A 12 -18.47 14.22 -37.88
C PHE A 12 -19.68 13.82 -37.04
N ILE A 13 -20.71 13.33 -37.71
CA ILE A 13 -21.89 12.75 -37.07
C ILE A 13 -21.87 11.26 -37.32
N ASP A 14 -21.94 10.47 -36.24
CA ASP A 14 -22.19 9.04 -36.39
C ASP A 14 -23.69 8.85 -36.62
N THR A 15 -24.06 8.32 -37.79
CA THR A 15 -25.43 8.03 -38.19
C THR A 15 -25.88 6.60 -37.82
N GLY A 16 -25.10 5.90 -36.99
CA GLY A 16 -25.26 4.49 -36.62
C GLY A 16 -24.41 3.53 -37.47
N LYS A 17 -23.46 4.07 -38.23
CA LYS A 17 -22.54 3.34 -39.13
C LYS A 17 -21.09 3.77 -38.95
N ASP A 18 -20.75 4.24 -37.75
CA ASP A 18 -19.52 4.91 -37.38
C ASP A 18 -19.34 6.28 -38.06
N PHE A 19 -18.31 7.03 -37.66
CA PHE A 19 -17.98 8.34 -38.22
C PHE A 19 -17.44 8.21 -39.65
N ARG A 20 -18.25 8.57 -40.65
CA ARG A 20 -17.88 8.52 -42.07
C ARG A 20 -17.55 9.92 -42.62
N PRO A 21 -16.62 10.04 -43.59
CA PRO A 21 -16.35 11.31 -44.28
C PRO A 21 -17.54 11.87 -45.06
N GLU A 22 -18.50 11.01 -45.43
CA GLU A 22 -19.76 11.44 -46.07
C GLU A 22 -20.69 12.15 -45.09
N ASP A 23 -20.55 11.85 -43.79
CA ASP A 23 -21.36 12.37 -42.71
C ASP A 23 -20.61 13.45 -41.91
N SER A 24 -19.92 14.35 -42.62
CA SER A 24 -19.13 15.43 -42.03
C SER A 24 -19.44 16.82 -42.59
N LEU A 25 -19.13 17.84 -41.79
CA LEU A 25 -19.25 19.25 -42.16
C LEU A 25 -17.97 19.99 -41.84
N THR A 26 -17.37 20.60 -42.86
CA THR A 26 -16.18 21.43 -42.71
C THR A 26 -16.54 22.92 -42.67
N VAL A 27 -15.97 23.66 -41.73
CA VAL A 27 -16.12 25.12 -41.61
C VAL A 27 -14.74 25.77 -41.54
N PRO A 28 -14.40 26.69 -42.46
CA PRO A 28 -13.19 27.47 -42.35
C PRO A 28 -13.30 28.50 -41.22
N TYR A 29 -12.22 28.71 -40.50
CA TYR A 29 -12.15 29.70 -39.43
C TYR A 29 -10.81 30.43 -39.46
N ILE A 30 -10.81 31.67 -38.95
CA ILE A 30 -9.60 32.47 -38.81
C ILE A 30 -9.37 32.63 -37.32
N CYS A 31 -8.16 32.34 -36.86
CA CYS A 31 -7.80 32.55 -35.46
C CYS A 31 -6.39 33.14 -35.33
N ALA A 32 -6.21 34.05 -34.38
CA ALA A 32 -4.91 34.30 -33.79
C ALA A 32 -4.65 33.25 -32.69
N LEU A 33 -3.39 32.83 -32.52
CA LEU A 33 -3.02 31.93 -31.43
C LEU A 33 -3.40 32.53 -30.06
N GLY A 34 -4.05 31.72 -29.23
CA GLY A 34 -4.58 32.10 -27.91
C GLY A 34 -5.94 32.79 -27.92
N GLU A 35 -6.54 33.05 -29.09
CA GLU A 35 -7.86 33.64 -29.20
C GLU A 35 -8.97 32.58 -29.08
N THR A 36 -10.08 32.93 -28.41
CA THR A 36 -11.27 32.09 -28.37
C THR A 36 -11.98 32.12 -29.71
N VAL A 37 -12.12 30.95 -30.30
CA VAL A 37 -12.91 30.68 -31.50
C VAL A 37 -14.21 30.01 -31.08
N THR A 38 -15.34 30.47 -31.63
CA THR A 38 -16.63 29.79 -31.49
C THR A 38 -17.16 29.46 -32.87
N LEU A 39 -17.44 28.19 -33.11
CA LEU A 39 -17.98 27.70 -34.38
C LEU A 39 -19.38 27.12 -34.15
N ASP A 40 -20.30 27.51 -35.02
CA ASP A 40 -21.66 27.00 -35.07
C ASP A 40 -21.81 26.09 -36.30
N PHE A 41 -22.26 24.86 -36.08
CA PHE A 41 -22.49 23.85 -37.10
C PHE A 41 -23.98 23.59 -37.23
N ASP A 42 -24.51 23.71 -38.46
CA ASP A 42 -25.89 23.33 -38.78
C ASP A 42 -25.95 21.83 -39.07
N LEU A 43 -26.58 21.06 -38.17
CA LEU A 43 -26.65 19.61 -38.24
C LEU A 43 -28.01 19.13 -38.77
N THR A 44 -28.90 20.04 -39.20
CA THR A 44 -30.26 19.69 -39.65
C THR A 44 -30.28 18.72 -40.83
N GLY A 45 -29.24 18.71 -41.65
CA GLY A 45 -29.08 17.82 -42.80
C GLY A 45 -28.91 16.33 -42.45
N PHE A 46 -28.56 16.00 -41.21
CA PHE A 46 -28.39 14.61 -40.78
C PHE A 46 -29.73 14.04 -40.29
N GLU A 47 -30.19 12.93 -40.87
CA GLU A 47 -31.46 12.32 -40.45
C GLU A 47 -31.39 11.68 -39.06
N HIS A 48 -30.24 11.10 -38.71
CA HIS A 48 -30.02 10.37 -37.45
C HIS A 48 -28.67 10.76 -36.86
N THR A 49 -28.61 10.98 -35.55
CA THR A 49 -27.37 11.35 -34.84
C THR A 49 -27.20 10.45 -33.61
N CYS A 50 -26.21 9.57 -33.66
CA CYS A 50 -25.84 8.65 -32.58
C CYS A 50 -24.57 9.08 -31.84
N GLY A 51 -23.68 9.81 -32.51
CA GLY A 51 -22.44 10.32 -31.94
C GLY A 51 -22.01 11.64 -32.57
N PHE A 52 -21.22 12.40 -31.82
CA PHE A 52 -20.66 13.69 -32.24
C PHE A 52 -19.15 13.68 -32.06
N ARG A 53 -18.42 14.08 -33.11
CA ARG A 53 -16.98 14.27 -33.08
C ARG A 53 -16.61 15.61 -33.70
N PHE A 54 -15.70 16.32 -33.07
CA PHE A 54 -15.15 17.59 -33.53
C PHE A 54 -13.64 17.49 -33.73
N ASP A 55 -13.19 17.88 -34.92
CA ASP A 55 -11.81 17.84 -35.35
C ASP A 55 -11.40 19.27 -35.78
N PRO A 56 -10.51 19.98 -35.06
CA PRO A 56 -10.08 21.33 -35.46
C PRO A 56 -9.11 21.35 -36.67
N LEU A 57 -8.91 20.19 -37.35
CA LEU A 57 -8.04 19.89 -38.49
C LEU A 57 -6.73 20.69 -38.54
N LEU A 58 -5.83 20.37 -37.62
CA LEU A 58 -4.53 21.04 -37.50
C LEU A 58 -3.45 20.20 -38.19
N GLU A 59 -2.74 20.80 -39.16
CA GLU A 59 -1.79 20.09 -40.04
C GLU A 59 -0.49 19.65 -39.33
N ASP A 60 -0.19 20.26 -38.17
CA ASP A 60 1.00 19.99 -37.37
C ASP A 60 0.63 19.62 -35.93
N GLY A 61 1.65 19.25 -35.14
CA GLY A 61 1.50 19.15 -33.69
C GLY A 61 0.92 20.46 -33.12
N SER A 62 0.02 20.33 -32.15
CA SER A 62 -0.81 21.44 -31.69
C SER A 62 -1.14 21.36 -30.22
N MET A 63 -1.41 22.52 -29.64
CA MET A 63 -1.97 22.64 -28.30
C MET A 63 -3.31 23.36 -28.40
N VAL A 64 -4.38 22.67 -27.99
CA VAL A 64 -5.75 23.16 -28.09
C VAL A 64 -6.36 23.19 -26.70
N LYS A 65 -6.94 24.32 -26.32
CA LYS A 65 -7.78 24.43 -25.13
C LYS A 65 -9.25 24.30 -25.55
N LEU A 66 -9.94 23.28 -25.08
CA LEU A 66 -11.38 23.16 -25.34
C LEU A 66 -12.14 23.89 -24.23
N GLU A 67 -12.96 24.87 -24.59
CA GLU A 67 -13.75 25.64 -23.60
C GLU A 67 -15.15 25.07 -23.41
N GLY A 68 -15.74 24.49 -24.47
CA GLY A 68 -17.02 23.80 -24.35
C GLY A 68 -17.58 23.31 -25.67
N ILE A 69 -18.49 22.35 -25.56
CA ILE A 69 -19.32 21.84 -26.65
C ILE A 69 -20.77 21.92 -26.19
N ALA A 70 -21.60 22.67 -26.92
CA ALA A 70 -23.03 22.74 -26.71
C ALA A 70 -23.76 22.08 -27.89
N LEU A 71 -24.62 21.12 -27.59
CA LEU A 71 -25.43 20.42 -28.60
C LEU A 71 -26.88 20.88 -28.47
N THR A 72 -27.50 21.28 -29.58
CA THR A 72 -28.91 21.63 -29.65
C THR A 72 -29.68 20.52 -30.35
N TYR A 73 -30.70 19.98 -29.69
CA TYR A 73 -31.53 18.89 -30.18
C TYR A 73 -32.72 19.42 -31.00
N GLU A 74 -33.44 18.50 -31.65
CA GLU A 74 -34.59 18.83 -32.50
C GLU A 74 -35.78 19.46 -31.75
N ASP A 75 -35.85 19.29 -30.44
CA ASP A 75 -36.84 19.89 -29.54
C ASP A 75 -36.43 21.30 -29.04
N ASP A 76 -35.38 21.86 -29.63
CA ASP A 76 -34.76 23.14 -29.26
C ASP A 76 -34.12 23.17 -27.86
N GLU A 77 -33.92 22.01 -27.21
CA GLU A 77 -33.12 21.93 -25.99
C GLU A 77 -31.63 22.05 -26.34
N THR A 78 -30.92 23.00 -25.72
CA THR A 78 -29.46 23.10 -25.82
C THR A 78 -28.81 22.57 -24.55
N LYS A 79 -27.99 21.54 -24.69
CA LYS A 79 -27.23 20.92 -23.60
C LYS A 79 -25.75 21.24 -23.74
N GLN A 80 -25.15 21.74 -22.66
CA GLN A 80 -23.69 21.80 -22.52
C GLN A 80 -23.17 20.44 -22.13
N ILE A 81 -22.19 19.94 -22.88
CA ILE A 81 -21.56 18.65 -22.60
C ILE A 81 -20.57 18.81 -21.46
N GLU A 82 -20.71 17.95 -20.45
CA GLU A 82 -19.82 17.88 -19.31
C GLU A 82 -18.40 17.49 -19.77
N PRO A 83 -17.33 18.14 -19.27
CA PRO A 83 -15.95 17.83 -19.66
C PRO A 83 -15.59 16.35 -19.50
N GLU A 84 -16.12 15.67 -18.49
CA GLU A 84 -15.88 14.24 -18.23
C GLU A 84 -16.44 13.32 -19.32
N ARG A 85 -17.40 13.82 -20.11
CA ARG A 85 -17.99 13.12 -21.25
C ARG A 85 -17.29 13.44 -22.56
N ILE A 86 -16.27 14.30 -22.55
CA ILE A 86 -15.48 14.61 -23.74
C ILE A 86 -14.23 13.75 -23.73
N LYS A 87 -14.14 12.84 -24.69
CA LYS A 87 -12.93 12.04 -24.94
C LYS A 87 -12.09 12.71 -26.02
N THR A 88 -10.79 12.47 -25.98
CA THR A 88 -9.85 12.95 -26.98
C THR A 88 -8.76 11.92 -27.24
N ASN A 89 -8.09 12.03 -28.39
CA ASN A 89 -6.91 11.25 -28.76
C ASN A 89 -5.58 11.99 -28.49
N SER A 90 -5.59 13.01 -27.63
CA SER A 90 -4.39 13.76 -27.22
C SER A 90 -3.29 12.87 -26.64
N ASP A 91 -2.06 13.34 -26.82
CA ASP A 91 -0.85 12.73 -26.25
C ASP A 91 -0.65 13.10 -24.80
N VAL A 92 -1.07 14.32 -24.42
CA VAL A 92 -0.96 14.86 -23.07
C VAL A 92 -2.19 15.67 -22.73
N ASP A 93 -2.76 15.39 -21.54
CA ASP A 93 -3.95 16.02 -21.02
C ASP A 93 -3.62 16.91 -19.83
N PHE A 94 -3.79 18.22 -20.01
CA PHE A 94 -3.74 19.25 -18.98
C PHE A 94 -5.11 19.94 -18.90
N ASP A 95 -6.18 19.17 -18.69
CA ASP A 95 -7.58 19.63 -18.68
C ASP A 95 -7.72 21.08 -18.17
N PRO A 96 -8.18 22.04 -19.01
CA PRO A 96 -8.84 21.87 -20.31
C PRO A 96 -7.94 21.98 -21.55
N ILE A 97 -6.63 21.82 -21.39
CA ILE A 97 -5.63 21.95 -22.45
C ILE A 97 -5.16 20.57 -22.92
N PHE A 98 -5.18 20.37 -24.23
CA PHE A 98 -4.88 19.10 -24.89
C PHE A 98 -3.72 19.29 -25.86
N VAL A 99 -2.70 18.44 -25.74
CA VAL A 99 -1.52 18.48 -26.60
C VAL A 99 -1.53 17.29 -27.54
N TYR A 100 -1.36 17.58 -28.82
CA TYR A 100 -1.32 16.60 -29.91
C TYR A 100 0.07 16.65 -30.56
N LEU A 101 0.79 15.53 -30.53
CA LEU A 101 2.10 15.37 -31.21
C LEU A 101 1.92 14.82 -32.64
N HIS A 102 0.67 14.71 -33.08
CA HIS A 102 0.20 14.30 -34.41
C HIS A 102 -0.77 15.34 -34.98
N ASN A 103 -1.07 15.21 -36.27
CA ASN A 103 -1.84 16.15 -37.10
C ASN A 103 -3.33 15.78 -37.22
N ASP A 104 -3.87 15.12 -36.19
CA ASP A 104 -5.23 14.55 -36.25
C ASP A 104 -5.95 14.71 -34.89
N PRO A 105 -6.06 15.95 -34.37
CA PRO A 105 -6.72 16.20 -33.09
C PRO A 105 -8.22 15.89 -33.18
N LYS A 106 -8.74 15.14 -32.22
CA LYS A 106 -10.14 14.70 -32.20
C LYS A 106 -10.75 14.85 -30.81
N PHE A 107 -11.96 15.38 -30.76
CA PHE A 107 -12.79 15.44 -29.57
C PHE A 107 -14.10 14.69 -29.82
N PHE A 108 -14.43 13.74 -28.95
CA PHE A 108 -15.60 12.88 -29.06
C PHE A 108 -16.52 13.12 -27.87
N VAL A 109 -17.82 13.21 -28.12
CA VAL A 109 -18.81 13.26 -27.05
C VAL A 109 -19.25 11.82 -26.72
N ASP A 110 -18.85 11.33 -25.55
CA ASP A 110 -19.20 10.04 -24.97
C ASP A 110 -20.57 10.09 -24.28
N GLU A 111 -21.58 10.50 -25.03
CA GLU A 111 -22.97 10.53 -24.57
C GLU A 111 -23.86 9.82 -25.60
N ALA A 112 -24.79 8.99 -25.11
CA ALA A 112 -25.80 8.40 -25.96
C ALA A 112 -26.76 9.50 -26.46
N LEU A 113 -26.61 9.88 -27.73
CA LEU A 113 -27.50 10.84 -28.38
C LEU A 113 -28.82 10.13 -28.72
N CYS A 114 -29.84 10.36 -27.89
CA CYS A 114 -31.16 9.75 -28.06
C CYS A 114 -32.09 10.52 -29.02
N LEU A 115 -31.80 11.80 -29.26
CA LEU A 115 -32.56 12.70 -30.11
C LEU A 115 -31.68 13.22 -31.24
N LYS A 116 -32.32 13.58 -32.36
CA LYS A 116 -31.62 14.19 -33.50
C LYS A 116 -31.01 15.54 -33.10
N LEU A 117 -29.77 15.77 -33.50
CA LEU A 117 -29.12 17.07 -33.35
C LEU A 117 -29.56 18.04 -34.45
N LYS A 118 -29.88 19.27 -34.05
CA LYS A 118 -30.19 20.40 -34.92
C LYS A 118 -28.96 21.27 -35.18
N SER A 119 -28.16 21.54 -34.15
CA SER A 119 -26.92 22.30 -34.29
C SER A 119 -25.93 21.96 -33.18
N ALA A 120 -24.67 22.29 -33.42
CA ALA A 120 -23.62 22.22 -32.40
C ALA A 120 -22.84 23.53 -32.36
N LYS A 121 -22.51 23.97 -31.15
CA LYS A 121 -21.63 25.11 -30.90
C LYS A 121 -20.38 24.61 -30.19
N VAL A 122 -19.23 24.84 -30.78
CA VAL A 122 -17.93 24.44 -30.22
C VAL A 122 -17.10 25.69 -29.94
N THR A 123 -16.63 25.83 -28.71
CA THR A 123 -15.77 26.94 -28.28
C THR A 123 -14.42 26.39 -27.85
N PHE A 124 -13.35 26.90 -28.45
CA PHE A 124 -11.98 26.43 -28.22
C PHE A 124 -10.96 27.54 -28.48
N GLN A 125 -9.73 27.32 -28.04
CA GLN A 125 -8.57 28.18 -28.34
C GLN A 125 -7.46 27.32 -28.93
N VAL A 126 -6.86 27.78 -30.03
CA VAL A 126 -5.62 27.20 -30.55
C VAL A 126 -4.47 27.94 -29.89
N LEU A 127 -3.77 27.31 -28.95
CA LEU A 127 -2.73 27.95 -28.15
C LEU A 127 -1.38 27.96 -28.89
N GLU A 128 -1.01 26.83 -29.48
CA GLU A 128 0.24 26.67 -30.22
C GLU A 128 0.02 25.77 -31.45
N LEU A 129 0.73 26.09 -32.53
CA LEU A 129 0.83 25.32 -33.77
C LEU A 129 2.30 25.10 -34.09
N GLY A 130 2.66 23.91 -34.55
CA GLY A 130 3.95 23.64 -35.17
C GLY A 130 4.84 22.64 -34.44
N ASN A 131 5.74 22.03 -35.20
CA ASN A 131 6.65 20.97 -34.73
C ASN A 131 7.91 21.49 -33.98
N ASP A 132 8.16 22.80 -33.96
CA ASP A 132 9.41 23.37 -33.42
C ASP A 132 9.58 23.13 -31.91
N LYS A 133 8.47 22.89 -31.19
CA LYS A 133 8.45 22.57 -29.76
C LYS A 133 8.17 21.09 -29.47
N LYS A 134 8.21 20.21 -30.48
CA LYS A 134 7.86 18.80 -30.32
C LYS A 134 8.73 18.09 -29.29
N GLU A 135 10.04 18.38 -29.25
CA GLU A 135 10.95 17.84 -28.22
C GLU A 135 10.56 18.31 -26.81
N TYR A 136 10.23 19.60 -26.67
CA TYR A 136 9.75 20.17 -25.40
C TYR A 136 8.44 19.53 -24.95
N TRP A 137 7.48 19.35 -25.84
CA TRP A 137 6.22 18.68 -25.53
C TRP A 137 6.40 17.19 -25.22
N GLN A 138 7.37 16.51 -25.84
CA GLN A 138 7.75 15.14 -25.49
C GLN A 138 8.40 15.05 -24.10
N GLU A 139 9.21 16.03 -23.71
CA GLU A 139 9.73 16.12 -22.35
C GLU A 139 8.60 16.37 -21.35
N ILE A 140 7.67 17.28 -21.66
CA ILE A 140 6.47 17.49 -20.86
C ILE A 140 5.70 16.17 -20.73
N LYS A 141 5.48 15.40 -21.80
CA LYS A 141 4.81 14.09 -21.76
C LYS A 141 5.48 13.09 -20.81
N LYS A 142 6.82 13.09 -20.74
CA LYS A 142 7.58 12.23 -19.83
C LYS A 142 7.39 12.64 -18.36
N HIS A 143 7.17 13.92 -18.11
CA HIS A 143 7.05 14.49 -16.76
C HIS A 143 5.60 14.74 -16.32
N SER A 144 4.65 14.71 -17.24
CA SER A 144 3.23 14.81 -16.95
C SER A 144 2.77 13.50 -16.35
N VAL A 145 2.70 13.47 -15.02
CA VAL A 145 1.94 12.45 -14.31
C VAL A 145 0.48 12.67 -14.66
N SER A 146 -0.20 11.66 -15.20
CA SER A 146 -1.62 11.83 -15.54
C SER A 146 -2.41 12.22 -14.29
N GLU A 147 -3.45 13.06 -14.42
CA GLU A 147 -4.30 13.43 -13.27
C GLU A 147 -4.89 12.18 -12.58
N LYS A 148 -5.07 11.07 -13.33
CA LYS A 148 -5.44 9.76 -12.78
C LYS A 148 -4.36 9.16 -11.87
N GLU A 149 -3.10 9.18 -12.29
CA GLU A 149 -1.97 8.73 -11.47
C GLU A 149 -1.77 9.63 -10.24
N LYS A 150 -1.94 10.94 -10.40
CA LYS A 150 -1.89 11.90 -9.29
C LYS A 150 -3.02 11.62 -8.28
N ALA A 151 -4.25 11.40 -8.73
CA ALA A 151 -5.36 11.01 -7.88
C ALA A 151 -5.10 9.66 -7.18
N GLN A 152 -4.51 8.69 -7.88
CA GLN A 152 -4.12 7.41 -7.29
C GLN A 152 -3.03 7.56 -6.23
N LEU A 153 -2.03 8.41 -6.46
CA LEU A 153 -0.96 8.71 -5.51
C LEU A 153 -1.51 9.43 -4.28
N LEU A 154 -2.41 10.40 -4.46
CA LEU A 154 -3.11 11.07 -3.37
C LEU A 154 -3.96 10.09 -2.55
N GLY A 155 -4.65 9.15 -3.21
CA GLY A 155 -5.38 8.09 -2.52
C GLY A 155 -4.48 7.18 -1.69
N LYS A 156 -3.33 6.76 -2.25
CA LYS A 156 -2.32 5.97 -1.51
C LYS A 156 -1.75 6.76 -0.33
N LEU A 157 -1.52 8.05 -0.49
CA LEU A 157 -1.02 8.92 0.57
C LEU A 157 -2.03 9.03 1.72
N ASP A 158 -3.32 9.21 1.43
CA ASP A 158 -4.37 9.30 2.46
C ASP A 158 -4.49 7.99 3.26
N ILE A 159 -4.40 6.84 2.58
CA ILE A 159 -4.37 5.52 3.24
C ILE A 159 -3.15 5.40 4.17
N ALA A 160 -1.96 5.74 3.68
CA ALA A 160 -0.73 5.68 4.47
C ALA A 160 -0.77 6.63 5.68
N MET A 161 -1.36 7.82 5.54
CA MET A 161 -1.54 8.75 6.65
C MET A 161 -2.48 8.19 7.73
N LYS A 162 -3.58 7.53 7.33
CA LYS A 162 -4.50 6.87 8.27
C LYS A 162 -3.84 5.72 9.02
N GLU A 163 -3.06 4.88 8.32
CA GLU A 163 -2.28 3.80 8.95
C GLU A 163 -1.25 4.35 9.93
N ASN A 164 -0.50 5.38 9.54
CA ASN A 164 0.49 6.00 10.43
C ASN A 164 -0.17 6.58 11.69
N HIS A 165 -1.33 7.22 11.56
CA HIS A 165 -2.07 7.73 12.71
C HIS A 165 -2.57 6.61 13.65
N ALA A 166 -2.95 5.45 13.10
CA ALA A 166 -3.32 4.28 13.90
C ALA A 166 -2.11 3.73 14.67
N LEU A 167 -0.95 3.60 13.99
CA LEU A 167 0.31 3.17 14.60
C LEU A 167 0.80 4.13 15.68
N GLU A 168 0.62 5.45 15.50
CA GLU A 168 0.94 6.43 16.53
C GLU A 168 0.07 6.27 17.79
N LYS A 169 -1.22 5.98 17.63
CA LYS A 169 -2.12 5.69 18.77
C LYS A 169 -1.71 4.42 19.50
N GLU A 170 -1.39 3.37 18.76
CA GLU A 170 -0.91 2.11 19.32
C GLU A 170 0.42 2.31 20.06
N ASN A 171 1.37 3.03 19.47
CA ASN A 171 2.64 3.38 20.12
C ASN A 171 2.43 4.18 21.42
N LYS A 172 1.49 5.13 21.44
CA LYS A 172 1.14 5.87 22.67
C LYS A 172 0.57 4.93 23.74
N ARG A 173 -0.34 4.03 23.36
CA ARG A 173 -0.91 3.04 24.27
C ARG A 173 0.16 2.11 24.84
N LEU A 174 1.02 1.56 23.99
CA LEU A 174 2.12 0.68 24.40
C LEU A 174 3.11 1.37 25.33
N LYS A 175 3.37 2.67 25.15
CA LYS A 175 4.19 3.45 26.09
C LYS A 175 3.55 3.55 27.47
N VAL A 176 2.25 3.82 27.54
CA VAL A 176 1.51 3.84 28.82
C VAL A 176 1.50 2.46 29.47
N GLU A 177 1.22 1.40 28.71
CA GLU A 177 1.27 0.02 29.22
C GLU A 177 2.68 -0.36 29.73
N ALA A 178 3.74 0.08 29.04
CA ALA A 178 5.10 -0.12 29.49
C ALA A 178 5.37 0.63 30.81
N GLU A 179 4.98 1.91 30.92
CA GLU A 179 5.10 2.70 32.14
C GLU A 179 4.32 2.09 33.31
N ASP A 180 3.12 1.55 33.07
CA ASP A 180 2.32 0.81 34.06
C ASP A 180 3.02 -0.48 34.51
N ILE A 181 3.63 -1.25 33.60
CA ILE A 181 4.40 -2.46 33.94
C ILE A 181 5.64 -2.11 34.78
N TYR A 182 6.34 -1.03 34.44
CA TYR A 182 7.51 -0.57 35.20
C TYR A 182 7.14 0.01 36.57
N SER A 183 6.03 0.75 36.66
CA SER A 183 5.57 1.38 37.91
C SER A 183 4.88 0.40 38.86
N SER A 184 4.13 -0.58 38.35
CA SER A 184 3.46 -1.63 39.13
C SER A 184 4.42 -2.61 39.82
N GLY A 185 5.72 -2.55 39.52
CA GLY A 185 6.73 -3.42 40.12
C GLY A 185 6.64 -4.89 39.67
N ILE A 186 5.73 -5.24 38.75
CA ILE A 186 5.60 -6.58 38.15
C ILE A 186 6.91 -6.95 37.45
N TRP A 187 7.55 -5.99 36.78
CA TRP A 187 8.86 -6.21 36.17
C TRP A 187 9.94 -6.55 37.20
N LYS A 188 9.98 -5.85 38.35
CA LYS A 188 10.87 -6.21 39.48
C LYS A 188 10.56 -7.60 40.01
N LEU A 189 9.29 -7.97 40.19
CA LEU A 189 8.91 -9.31 40.63
C LEU A 189 9.30 -10.41 39.64
N GLN A 190 9.24 -10.17 38.33
CA GLN A 190 9.68 -11.12 37.30
C GLN A 190 11.21 -11.25 37.24
N HIS A 191 11.93 -10.14 37.38
CA HIS A 191 13.40 -10.11 37.36
C HIS A 191 13.99 -10.65 38.66
N ASP A 192 13.43 -10.28 39.81
CA ASP A 192 13.81 -10.77 41.13
C ASP A 192 13.42 -12.24 41.31
N ALA A 193 12.29 -12.73 40.77
CA ALA A 193 11.99 -14.17 40.81
C ALA A 193 13.01 -15.02 40.03
N ARG A 194 13.73 -14.45 39.05
CA ARG A 194 14.85 -15.11 38.37
C ARG A 194 16.17 -15.02 39.15
N GLY A 195 16.32 -14.09 40.09
CA GLY A 195 17.54 -13.90 40.88
C GLY A 195 17.92 -15.09 41.77
N PRO A 196 17.06 -15.57 42.68
CA PRO A 196 17.31 -16.73 43.52
C PRO A 196 17.48 -18.00 42.69
N MET A 197 16.70 -18.16 41.62
CA MET A 197 16.78 -19.31 40.71
C MET A 197 18.11 -19.35 39.95
N LYS A 198 18.64 -18.20 39.48
CA LYS A 198 19.96 -18.15 38.82
C LYS A 198 21.11 -18.51 39.77
N VAL A 199 20.99 -18.13 41.03
CA VAL A 199 22.01 -18.44 42.06
C VAL A 199 21.94 -19.91 42.47
N ILE A 200 20.74 -20.47 42.64
CA ILE A 200 20.55 -21.88 43.02
C ILE A 200 20.88 -22.84 41.86
N PHE A 201 20.50 -22.49 40.62
CA PHE A 201 20.73 -23.30 39.41
C PHE A 201 21.97 -22.89 38.61
N GLY A 202 22.85 -22.07 39.17
CA GLY A 202 24.14 -21.77 38.56
C GLY A 202 24.93 -23.07 38.33
N LYS A 203 25.50 -23.24 37.13
CA LYS A 203 26.23 -24.48 36.74
C LYS A 203 27.26 -24.92 37.78
N GLY A 204 27.89 -23.97 38.48
CA GLY A 204 28.81 -24.24 39.59
C GLY A 204 28.13 -24.89 40.80
N ASN A 205 27.00 -24.38 41.26
CA ASN A 205 26.34 -24.86 42.48
C ASN A 205 25.71 -26.25 42.31
N LEU A 206 25.18 -26.55 41.12
CA LEU A 206 24.67 -27.89 40.81
C LEU A 206 25.82 -28.92 40.77
N LEU A 207 26.98 -28.54 40.22
CA LEU A 207 28.16 -29.41 40.18
C LEU A 207 28.73 -29.65 41.58
N THR A 208 28.81 -28.60 42.41
CA THR A 208 29.29 -28.70 43.80
C THR A 208 28.37 -29.59 44.64
N PHE A 209 27.05 -29.52 44.41
CA PHE A 209 26.09 -30.38 45.09
C PHE A 209 26.18 -31.84 44.63
N LEU A 210 26.30 -32.09 43.32
CA LEU A 210 26.50 -33.46 42.80
C LEU A 210 27.83 -34.05 43.28
N ALA A 211 28.88 -33.24 43.35
CA ALA A 211 30.18 -33.63 43.88
C ALA A 211 30.11 -33.96 45.38
N SER A 212 29.36 -33.21 46.19
CA SER A 212 29.20 -33.51 47.62
C SER A 212 28.40 -34.80 47.86
N VAL A 213 27.36 -35.05 47.06
CA VAL A 213 26.61 -36.32 47.10
C VAL A 213 27.51 -37.50 46.67
N TYR A 214 28.32 -37.33 45.62
CA TYR A 214 29.25 -38.36 45.17
C TYR A 214 30.34 -38.65 46.22
N LEU A 215 30.95 -37.62 46.81
CA LEU A 215 31.95 -37.80 47.86
C LEU A 215 31.35 -38.48 49.10
N ALA A 216 30.13 -38.13 49.50
CA ALA A 216 29.45 -38.80 50.61
C ALA A 216 29.23 -40.30 50.33
N LEU A 217 28.81 -40.65 49.11
CA LEU A 217 28.64 -42.04 48.67
C LEU A 217 29.98 -42.80 48.66
N CYS A 218 31.04 -42.22 48.11
CA CYS A 218 32.37 -42.82 48.10
C CYS A 218 32.92 -43.01 49.52
N SER A 219 32.68 -42.07 50.43
CA SER A 219 33.15 -42.15 51.82
C SER A 219 32.48 -43.31 52.56
N GLU A 220 31.16 -43.46 52.41
CA GLU A 220 30.42 -44.57 53.03
C GLU A 220 30.83 -45.92 52.42
N LEU A 221 31.02 -46.00 51.11
CA LEU A 221 31.56 -47.21 50.45
C LEU A 221 32.96 -47.57 50.95
N PHE A 222 33.83 -46.58 51.15
CA PHE A 222 35.18 -46.80 51.66
C PHE A 222 35.18 -47.30 53.11
N ILE A 223 34.36 -46.70 53.98
CA ILE A 223 34.20 -47.13 55.37
C ILE A 223 33.66 -48.56 55.42
N PHE A 224 32.64 -48.87 54.61
CA PHE A 224 32.08 -50.21 54.52
C PHE A 224 33.13 -51.24 54.05
N ASN A 225 33.91 -50.91 53.02
CA ASN A 225 34.92 -51.80 52.47
C ASN A 225 36.08 -52.07 53.45
N ASN A 226 36.57 -51.03 54.13
CA ASN A 226 37.63 -51.18 55.14
C ASN A 226 37.16 -51.95 56.39
N ALA A 227 35.91 -51.75 56.82
CA ALA A 227 35.33 -52.52 57.93
C ALA A 227 35.13 -54.01 57.55
N TYR A 228 34.91 -54.32 56.27
CA TYR A 228 34.69 -55.68 55.78
C TYR A 228 36.00 -56.49 55.64
N TYR A 229 37.11 -55.84 55.25
CA TYR A 229 38.40 -56.50 55.03
C TYR A 229 39.42 -56.37 56.17
N SER A 230 39.07 -55.71 57.28
CA SER A 230 39.97 -55.59 58.44
C SER A 230 39.96 -56.86 59.31
N THR A 231 41.13 -57.22 59.85
CA THR A 231 41.31 -58.32 60.80
C THR A 231 41.76 -57.79 62.18
N PRO A 232 41.14 -58.25 63.29
CA PRO A 232 40.08 -59.25 63.36
C PRO A 232 38.75 -58.70 62.83
N ARG A 233 37.95 -59.56 62.19
CA ARG A 233 36.64 -59.15 61.64
C ARG A 233 35.77 -58.60 62.77
N PRO A 234 35.16 -57.41 62.62
CA PRO A 234 34.26 -56.88 63.64
C PRO A 234 33.02 -57.78 63.78
N ASN A 235 32.52 -57.96 65.02
CA ASN A 235 31.29 -58.70 65.32
C ASN A 235 30.12 -58.21 64.44
N ASP A 236 29.18 -59.12 64.13
CA ASP A 236 28.01 -58.94 63.23
C ASP A 236 27.13 -57.69 63.50
N GLN A 237 27.37 -56.96 64.59
CA GLN A 237 26.65 -55.73 64.96
C GLN A 237 27.22 -54.44 64.36
N VAL A 238 28.42 -54.43 63.75
CA VAL A 238 29.07 -53.19 63.27
C VAL A 238 28.84 -52.93 61.77
N LEU A 239 28.46 -53.95 60.99
CA LEU A 239 28.23 -53.85 59.54
C LEU A 239 26.74 -53.71 59.20
N CYS A 240 26.01 -52.84 59.89
CA CYS A 240 24.69 -52.42 59.40
C CYS A 240 24.86 -51.35 58.33
N PHE A 241 24.84 -51.77 57.06
CA PHE A 241 24.60 -50.86 55.94
C PHE A 241 23.30 -50.09 56.22
N SER A 242 23.39 -48.81 56.58
CA SER A 242 22.21 -48.04 56.99
C SER A 242 21.39 -47.70 55.74
N PHE A 243 20.48 -48.60 55.38
CA PHE A 243 19.47 -48.39 54.33
C PHE A 243 18.74 -47.06 54.50
N PHE A 244 18.59 -46.60 55.75
CA PHE A 244 17.96 -45.33 56.07
C PHE A 244 18.79 -44.13 55.58
N ARG A 245 20.12 -44.14 55.78
CA ARG A 245 21.01 -43.08 55.31
C ARG A 245 21.12 -43.07 53.79
N PHE A 246 21.24 -44.25 53.17
CA PHE A 246 21.27 -44.38 51.72
C PHE A 246 19.93 -43.95 51.08
N GLY A 247 18.81 -44.35 51.69
CA GLY A 247 17.47 -43.96 51.28
C GLY A 247 17.21 -42.46 51.38
N MET A 248 17.71 -41.79 52.43
CA MET A 248 17.57 -40.33 52.56
C MET A 248 18.34 -39.55 51.48
N VAL A 249 19.52 -40.03 51.06
CA VAL A 249 20.27 -39.41 49.96
C VAL A 249 19.51 -39.56 48.64
N PHE A 250 18.96 -40.74 48.35
CA PHE A 250 18.13 -40.96 47.17
C PHE A 250 16.81 -40.19 47.20
N LEU A 251 16.18 -40.05 48.37
CA LEU A 251 14.98 -39.24 48.56
C LEU A 251 15.27 -37.75 48.26
N GLY A 252 16.40 -37.24 48.76
CA GLY A 252 16.85 -35.88 48.47
C GLY A 252 17.08 -35.63 46.97
N ALA A 253 17.70 -36.59 46.27
CA ALA A 253 17.89 -36.52 44.83
C ALA A 253 16.54 -36.57 44.06
N PHE A 254 15.62 -37.44 44.45
CA PHE A 254 14.30 -37.57 43.81
C PHE A 254 13.44 -36.32 43.99
N VAL A 255 13.42 -35.73 45.18
CA VAL A 255 12.69 -34.49 45.46
C VAL A 255 13.22 -33.35 44.60
N LEU A 256 14.55 -33.26 44.43
CA LEU A 256 15.16 -32.24 43.58
C LEU A 256 14.77 -32.40 42.11
N ILE A 257 14.81 -33.63 41.58
CA ILE A 257 14.40 -33.93 40.19
C ILE A 257 12.92 -33.60 39.98
N ALA A 258 12.05 -33.94 40.94
CA ALA A 258 10.63 -33.64 40.88
C ALA A 258 10.34 -32.13 40.89
N VAL A 259 11.09 -31.35 41.68
CA VAL A 259 10.99 -29.88 41.70
C VAL A 259 11.45 -29.29 40.36
N ILE A 260 12.55 -29.78 39.78
CA ILE A 260 13.04 -29.33 38.46
C ILE A 260 12.01 -29.59 37.37
N ASN A 261 11.46 -30.81 37.29
CA ASN A 261 10.47 -31.17 36.28
C ASN A 261 9.19 -30.33 36.39
N ARG A 262 8.72 -30.05 37.61
CA ARG A 262 7.52 -29.23 37.82
C ARG A 262 7.72 -27.76 37.41
N VAL A 263 8.93 -27.23 37.57
CA VAL A 263 9.28 -25.86 37.16
C VAL A 263 9.40 -25.75 35.64
N ILE A 264 10.02 -26.73 34.97
CA ILE A 264 10.12 -26.77 33.50
C ILE A 264 8.73 -26.84 32.86
N GLN A 265 7.85 -27.71 33.39
CA GLN A 265 6.48 -27.81 32.89
C GLN A 265 5.64 -26.55 33.12
N LYS A 266 5.87 -25.80 34.20
CA LYS A 266 5.21 -24.50 34.44
C LYS A 266 5.73 -23.40 33.51
N GLY A 267 7.00 -23.45 33.10
CA GLY A 267 7.58 -22.54 32.10
C GLY A 267 6.96 -22.74 30.73
N TYR A 268 6.91 -23.99 30.26
CA TYR A 268 6.35 -24.32 28.93
C TYR A 268 4.88 -23.95 28.75
N ARG A 269 4.05 -24.01 29.82
CA ARG A 269 2.64 -23.59 29.73
C ARG A 269 2.43 -22.08 29.60
N ARG A 270 3.43 -21.25 29.91
CA ARG A 270 3.35 -19.78 29.76
C ARG A 270 3.85 -19.28 28.41
N GLU A 271 4.53 -20.12 27.62
CA GLU A 271 4.96 -19.76 26.25
C GLU A 271 3.98 -20.24 25.17
N LEU A 272 2.99 -21.06 25.54
CA LEU A 272 1.96 -21.63 24.65
C LEU A 272 0.56 -21.03 24.85
N ALA A 273 0.40 -20.06 25.76
CA ALA A 273 -0.86 -19.35 26.04
C ALA A 273 -0.62 -17.84 25.90
#